data_AF-A0A774MZA4-F1
#
_entry.id   AF-A0A774MZA4-F1
#
_cell.length_a   1.000
_cell.length_b   1.000
_cell.length_c   1.000
_cell.angle_alpha   90.00
_cell.angle_beta   90.00
_cell.angle_gamma   90.00
#
_symmetry.space_group_name_H-M   'P 1'
#
loop_
_entity.id
_entity.type
_entity.pdbx_description
1 polymer ?
#
loop_
_entity_poly.entity_id
_entity_poly.type
_entity_poly.pdbx_seq_one_letter_code
_entity_poly.pdbx_strand_id
1 'polypeptide(L)'
;MNRKVLALLVPALLVAGAANAAEVYNKNGNKLDLYGKVDGLRYFSDNAGDDGDQSYARFGFKGETQINDMLTGYGQWEYNIKVNTTEGEGANSWTRLGFAGLKFGEYGSFDYGRNYGVIYDIEAWTDALPEFGGDTYTQTDVYMLGRTNGVATYRNTDFFGLVEGLNFALQYQGNNEDPGAGEGTANGSDADSGTRKLARENGDGFGMSTSYDFDFGLSLGAAYSSSDRTDNQVASGRGDGHHYYGNSYAGGETAEAWTVGVKYDAYNVYLAAMYAETR
;
A
#
# COMPACT_ATOMS: atom_id res chain seq x y z
N MET A 1 15.89 -13.90 36.97
CA MET A 1 14.77 -13.02 36.59
C MET A 1 14.45 -13.28 35.13
N ASN A 2 13.30 -13.90 34.88
CA ASN A 2 12.85 -14.35 33.56
C ASN A 2 12.70 -13.16 32.61
N ARG A 3 13.51 -13.10 31.55
CA ARG A 3 13.27 -12.20 30.42
C ARG A 3 12.11 -12.79 29.62
N LYS A 4 10.87 -12.42 29.97
CA LYS A 4 9.75 -12.57 29.04
C LYS A 4 10.02 -11.58 27.91
N VAL A 5 10.55 -12.08 26.81
CA VAL A 5 10.57 -11.35 25.54
C VAL A 5 9.11 -11.15 25.18
N LEU A 6 8.60 -9.94 25.43
CA LEU A 6 7.31 -9.52 24.92
C LEU A 6 7.51 -9.32 23.43
N ALA A 7 7.29 -10.39 22.65
CA ALA A 7 7.20 -10.29 21.22
C ALA A 7 5.98 -9.41 20.94
N LEU A 8 6.22 -8.14 20.54
CA LEU A 8 5.16 -7.32 19.99
C LEU A 8 4.63 -8.07 18.77
N LEU A 9 3.36 -8.50 18.84
CA LEU A 9 2.57 -8.94 17.70
C LEU A 9 2.44 -7.74 16.76
N VAL A 10 3.42 -7.57 15.90
CA VAL A 10 3.41 -6.59 14.82
C VAL A 10 2.36 -7.07 13.80
N PRO A 11 1.35 -6.27 13.43
CA PRO A 11 0.34 -6.66 12.44
C PRO A 11 0.99 -7.27 11.19
N ALA A 12 0.46 -8.38 10.68
CA ALA A 12 1.08 -9.20 9.63
C ALA A 12 1.54 -8.40 8.37
N LEU A 13 0.87 -7.29 8.04
CA LEU A 13 1.26 -6.40 6.94
C LEU A 13 2.60 -5.69 7.14
N LEU A 14 3.05 -5.50 8.38
CA LEU A 14 4.38 -4.96 8.68
C LEU A 14 5.48 -6.02 8.48
N VAL A 15 5.14 -7.29 8.22
CA VAL A 15 6.13 -8.40 8.11
C VAL A 15 6.53 -8.68 6.66
N ALA A 16 5.72 -8.33 5.65
CA ALA A 16 5.93 -8.70 4.24
C ALA A 16 7.22 -8.15 3.57
N GLY A 17 8.00 -7.29 4.23
CA GLY A 17 9.32 -6.83 3.76
C GLY A 17 10.42 -6.86 4.84
N ALA A 18 10.14 -7.42 6.02
CA ALA A 18 10.99 -7.29 7.20
C ALA A 18 11.96 -8.46 7.42
N ALA A 19 11.95 -9.50 6.57
CA ALA A 19 12.79 -10.68 6.76
C ALA A 19 14.31 -10.38 6.81
N ASN A 20 14.75 -9.20 6.34
CA ASN A 20 16.14 -8.73 6.39
C ASN A 20 16.32 -7.37 7.11
N ALA A 21 15.39 -6.98 7.99
CA ALA A 21 15.58 -5.78 8.80
C ALA A 21 16.68 -5.99 9.86
N ALA A 22 17.54 -4.99 10.05
CA ALA A 22 18.58 -4.97 11.05
C ALA A 22 18.20 -4.02 12.19
N GLU A 23 17.99 -4.57 13.40
CA GLU A 23 17.80 -3.77 14.61
C GLU A 23 19.12 -3.04 14.92
N VAL A 24 19.11 -1.71 14.82
CA VAL A 24 20.29 -0.87 15.08
C VAL A 24 20.20 -0.13 16.41
N TYR A 25 18.99 -0.05 16.98
CA TYR A 25 18.76 0.58 18.27
C TYR A 25 17.63 -0.11 19.01
N ASN A 26 17.87 -0.46 20.27
CA ASN A 26 16.86 -0.98 21.18
C ASN A 26 17.20 -0.59 22.62
N LYS A 27 16.62 0.51 23.08
CA LYS A 27 16.90 1.05 24.42
C LYS A 27 15.71 1.86 24.94
N ASN A 28 15.42 1.71 26.23
CA ASN A 28 14.41 2.50 26.95
C ASN A 28 13.02 2.48 26.26
N GLY A 29 12.56 1.30 25.81
CA GLY A 29 11.27 1.17 25.15
C GLY A 29 11.22 1.70 23.71
N ASN A 30 12.35 2.17 23.16
CA ASN A 30 12.43 2.61 21.77
C ASN A 30 13.22 1.59 20.95
N LYS A 31 12.71 1.26 19.77
CA LYS A 31 13.34 0.39 18.78
C LYS A 31 13.45 1.10 17.44
N LEU A 32 14.57 0.87 16.75
CA LEU A 32 14.76 1.33 15.37
C LEU A 32 15.40 0.20 14.56
N ASP A 33 14.68 -0.21 13.54
CA ASP A 33 15.13 -1.15 12.55
C ASP A 33 15.44 -0.40 11.26
N LEU A 34 16.60 -0.66 10.67
CA LEU A 34 16.91 -0.25 9.30
C LEU A 34 16.74 -1.45 8.39
N TYR A 35 16.17 -1.24 7.22
CA TYR A 35 16.00 -2.30 6.23
C TYR A 35 16.21 -1.76 4.82
N GLY A 36 16.47 -2.67 3.89
CA GLY A 36 16.69 -2.32 2.51
C GLY A 36 17.11 -3.51 1.68
N LYS A 37 17.30 -3.26 0.39
CA LYS A 37 17.87 -4.20 -0.57
C LYS A 37 18.56 -3.47 -1.70
N VAL A 38 19.50 -4.14 -2.35
CA VAL A 38 20.04 -3.76 -3.65
C VAL A 38 19.74 -4.90 -4.60
N ASP A 39 19.03 -4.59 -5.68
CA ASP A 39 18.53 -5.57 -6.64
C ASP A 39 19.24 -5.32 -7.98
N GLY A 40 20.15 -6.21 -8.33
CA GLY A 40 20.84 -6.20 -9.63
C GLY A 40 19.97 -6.94 -10.64
N LEU A 41 19.27 -6.19 -11.50
CA LEU A 41 18.17 -6.71 -12.31
C LEU A 41 18.36 -6.37 -13.78
N ARG A 42 18.22 -7.36 -14.67
CA ARG A 42 18.23 -7.19 -16.14
C ARG A 42 16.99 -7.85 -16.72
N TYR A 43 16.20 -7.09 -17.47
CA TYR A 43 15.03 -7.61 -18.19
C TYR A 43 15.38 -7.92 -19.61
N PHE A 44 15.26 -9.17 -20.06
CA PHE A 44 15.40 -9.52 -21.47
C PHE A 44 14.03 -9.51 -22.14
N SER A 45 13.80 -8.57 -23.07
CA SER A 45 12.49 -8.40 -23.72
C SER A 45 12.64 -8.03 -25.19
N ASP A 46 11.71 -8.48 -26.02
CA ASP A 46 11.57 -8.01 -27.41
C ASP A 46 11.02 -6.57 -27.46
N ASN A 47 10.37 -6.11 -26.39
CA ASN A 47 9.97 -4.73 -26.24
C ASN A 47 11.14 -3.88 -25.74
N ALA A 48 11.69 -3.03 -26.62
CA ALA A 48 12.84 -2.18 -26.32
C ALA A 48 12.63 -1.20 -25.15
N GLY A 49 11.37 -0.87 -24.80
CA GLY A 49 11.08 -0.03 -23.64
C GLY A 49 11.25 -0.75 -22.30
N ASP A 50 11.17 -2.08 -22.29
CA ASP A 50 11.29 -2.90 -21.09
C ASP A 50 12.66 -3.61 -21.02
N ASP A 51 13.30 -3.82 -22.17
CA ASP A 51 14.64 -4.43 -22.25
C ASP A 51 15.71 -3.49 -21.70
N GLY A 52 16.53 -4.02 -20.80
CA GLY A 52 17.65 -3.27 -20.26
C GLY A 52 17.90 -3.54 -18.80
N ASP A 53 18.91 -2.83 -18.29
CA ASP A 53 19.19 -2.76 -16.86
C ASP A 53 17.99 -2.14 -16.14
N GLN A 54 17.51 -2.81 -15.09
CA GLN A 54 16.40 -2.39 -14.24
C GLN A 54 16.84 -2.25 -12.77
N SER A 55 18.14 -2.31 -12.52
CA SER A 55 18.72 -2.33 -11.18
C SER A 55 18.23 -1.18 -10.30
N TYR A 56 17.95 -1.49 -9.05
CA TYR A 56 17.44 -0.53 -8.08
C TYR A 56 17.88 -0.85 -6.66
N ALA A 57 17.87 0.16 -5.81
CA ALA A 57 18.04 0.02 -4.37
C ALA A 57 16.80 0.51 -3.63
N ARG A 58 16.50 -0.13 -2.50
CA ARG A 58 15.50 0.35 -1.54
C ARG A 58 16.13 0.45 -0.17
N PHE A 59 15.75 1.48 0.57
CA PHE A 59 16.18 1.68 1.95
C PHE A 59 15.02 2.28 2.75
N GLY A 60 14.93 1.92 4.01
CA GLY A 60 13.89 2.41 4.90
C GLY A 60 14.22 2.16 6.37
N PHE A 61 13.35 2.67 7.23
CA PHE A 61 13.39 2.39 8.66
C PHE A 61 12.00 2.12 9.21
N LYS A 62 11.95 1.36 10.31
CA LYS A 62 10.79 1.17 11.17
C LYS A 62 11.18 1.56 12.58
N GLY A 63 10.46 2.51 13.15
CA GLY A 63 10.66 2.96 14.52
C GLY A 63 9.45 2.63 15.37
N GLU A 64 9.68 2.17 16.59
CA GLU A 64 8.64 1.94 17.60
C GLU A 64 9.05 2.57 18.92
N THR A 65 8.09 3.15 19.63
CA THR A 65 8.27 3.69 20.98
C THR A 65 7.14 3.21 21.89
N GLN A 66 7.49 2.50 22.94
CA GLN A 66 6.54 2.11 23.98
C GLN A 66 6.23 3.34 24.84
N ILE A 67 4.98 3.82 24.77
CA ILE A 67 4.52 4.98 25.53
C ILE A 67 4.05 4.54 26.91
N ASN A 68 3.25 3.47 26.97
CA ASN A 68 2.87 2.77 28.19
C ASN A 68 2.53 1.30 27.88
N ASP A 69 1.93 0.57 28.84
CA ASP A 69 1.61 -0.85 28.68
C ASP A 69 0.58 -1.17 27.59
N MET A 70 -0.27 -0.20 27.22
CA MET A 70 -1.33 -0.36 26.23
C MET A 70 -1.14 0.50 24.98
N LEU A 71 -0.13 1.37 24.95
CA LEU A 71 0.06 2.34 23.87
C LEU A 71 1.49 2.31 23.34
N THR A 72 1.62 2.03 22.04
CA THR A 72 2.88 2.06 21.30
C THR A 72 2.75 3.02 20.13
N GLY A 73 3.67 3.97 20.02
CA GLY A 73 3.82 4.78 18.81
C GLY A 73 4.73 4.08 17.81
N TYR A 74 4.44 4.21 16.52
CA TYR A 74 5.27 3.65 15.46
C TYR A 74 5.34 4.58 14.24
N GLY A 75 6.36 4.38 13.43
CA GLY A 75 6.49 5.04 12.14
C GLY A 75 7.35 4.22 11.18
N GLN A 76 7.05 4.36 9.89
CA GLN A 76 7.79 3.69 8.84
C GLN A 76 8.01 4.63 7.66
N TRP A 77 9.22 4.55 7.11
CA TRP A 77 9.57 5.17 5.85
C TRP A 77 10.27 4.17 4.94
N GLU A 78 9.97 4.20 3.65
CA GLU A 78 10.58 3.37 2.61
C GLU A 78 10.85 4.22 1.36
N TYR A 79 12.07 4.18 0.86
CA TYR A 79 12.55 4.96 -0.28
C TYR A 79 13.09 4.05 -1.38
N ASN A 80 12.80 4.40 -2.63
CA ASN A 80 13.26 3.68 -3.83
C ASN A 80 14.21 4.55 -4.64
N ILE A 81 15.33 3.97 -5.09
CA ILE A 81 16.33 4.62 -5.91
C ILE A 81 16.60 3.72 -7.12
N LYS A 82 16.32 4.19 -8.33
CA LYS A 82 16.78 3.52 -9.55
C LYS A 82 18.29 3.76 -9.71
N VAL A 83 19.03 2.69 -10.03
CA VAL A 83 20.49 2.73 -10.20
C VAL A 83 20.91 2.28 -11.61
N ASN A 84 19.96 2.31 -12.54
CA ASN A 84 20.11 1.96 -13.95
C ASN A 84 20.15 3.19 -14.89
N THR A 85 20.26 4.39 -14.34
CA THR A 85 20.34 5.67 -15.07
C THR A 85 21.72 6.31 -14.90
N THR A 86 22.07 7.24 -15.79
CA THR A 86 23.34 7.98 -15.66
C THR A 86 23.26 9.07 -14.59
N GLU A 87 24.40 9.48 -14.02
CA GLU A 87 24.45 10.55 -13.02
C GLU A 87 23.91 11.90 -13.53
N GLY A 88 23.91 12.13 -14.84
CA GLY A 88 23.42 13.35 -15.47
C GLY A 88 21.90 13.42 -15.67
N GLU A 89 21.19 12.29 -15.60
CA GLU A 89 19.72 12.22 -15.80
C GLU A 89 18.90 12.68 -14.59
N GLY A 90 19.56 13.00 -13.47
CA GLY A 90 18.89 13.45 -12.25
C GLY A 90 18.38 12.30 -11.37
N ALA A 91 17.63 12.65 -10.32
CA ALA A 91 17.24 11.70 -9.28
C ALA A 91 16.00 10.88 -9.70
N ASN A 92 16.21 9.68 -10.24
CA ASN A 92 15.13 8.71 -10.46
C ASN A 92 14.82 7.94 -9.15
N SER A 93 14.20 8.63 -8.20
CA SER A 93 13.96 8.13 -6.84
C SER A 93 12.69 8.69 -6.22
N TRP A 94 12.05 7.93 -5.33
CA TRP A 94 10.78 8.34 -4.73
C TRP A 94 10.49 7.63 -3.40
N THR A 95 9.65 8.25 -2.58
CA THR A 95 9.13 7.62 -1.35
C THR A 95 8.02 6.62 -1.70
N ARG A 96 8.17 5.39 -1.25
CA ARG A 96 7.15 4.33 -1.36
C ARG A 96 6.19 4.37 -0.17
N LEU A 97 6.71 4.44 1.04
CA LEU A 97 5.94 4.48 2.29
C LEU A 97 6.46 5.62 3.18
N GLY A 98 5.55 6.25 3.92
CA GLY A 98 5.89 7.32 4.84
C GLY A 98 4.68 7.65 5.71
N PHE A 99 4.60 7.00 6.88
CA PHE A 99 3.46 7.13 7.79
C PHE A 99 3.89 6.98 9.25
N ALA A 100 3.03 7.46 10.14
CA ALA A 100 3.15 7.29 11.58
C ALA A 100 1.81 6.87 12.18
N GLY A 101 1.84 6.18 13.31
CA GLY A 101 0.64 5.66 13.94
C GLY A 101 0.80 5.34 15.42
N LEU A 102 -0.34 4.93 16.00
CA LEU A 102 -0.49 4.49 17.37
C LEU A 102 -1.15 3.12 17.39
N LYS A 103 -0.63 2.20 18.21
CA LYS A 103 -1.23 0.90 18.50
C LYS A 103 -1.75 0.89 19.94
N PHE A 104 -2.99 0.47 20.12
CA PHE A 104 -3.76 0.50 21.36
C PHE A 104 -3.98 -0.90 21.93
N GLY A 105 -2.91 -1.67 22.13
CA GLY A 105 -3.01 -3.06 22.60
C GLY A 105 -3.89 -3.91 21.67
N GLU A 106 -4.95 -4.51 22.23
CA GLU A 106 -5.95 -5.33 21.52
C GLU A 106 -7.02 -4.50 20.80
N TYR A 107 -7.11 -3.19 21.07
CA TYR A 107 -8.09 -2.30 20.45
C TYR A 107 -7.70 -1.83 19.05
N GLY A 108 -6.61 -2.37 18.50
CA GLY A 108 -6.16 -2.12 17.13
C GLY A 108 -5.11 -1.03 17.02
N SER A 109 -4.93 -0.52 15.81
CA SER A 109 -3.97 0.53 15.47
C SER A 109 -4.60 1.56 14.54
N PHE A 110 -4.09 2.78 14.60
CA PHE A 110 -4.42 3.85 13.68
C PHE A 110 -3.14 4.49 13.14
N ASP A 111 -3.02 4.62 11.83
CA ASP A 111 -1.92 5.33 11.17
C ASP A 111 -2.42 6.30 10.09
N TYR A 112 -1.59 7.32 9.83
CA TYR A 112 -1.81 8.29 8.77
C TYR A 112 -0.53 8.57 7.98
N GLY A 113 -0.67 8.67 6.66
CA GLY A 113 0.40 9.10 5.76
C GLY A 113 0.31 8.47 4.37
N ARG A 114 1.47 8.24 3.75
CA ARG A 114 1.60 7.44 2.52
C ARG A 114 1.72 5.97 2.91
N ASN A 115 0.65 5.22 2.73
CA ASN A 115 0.57 3.79 3.07
C ASN A 115 -0.10 3.00 1.94
N TYR A 116 -0.24 1.69 2.11
CA TYR A 116 -1.05 0.86 1.23
C TYR A 116 -2.55 1.10 1.46
N GLY A 117 -3.30 1.13 0.36
CA GLY A 117 -4.76 1.11 0.37
C GLY A 117 -5.30 -0.25 0.80
N VAL A 118 -6.46 -0.27 1.45
CA VAL A 118 -7.03 -1.49 2.06
C VAL A 118 -7.40 -2.59 1.06
N ILE A 119 -7.58 -2.27 -0.23
CA ILE A 119 -7.75 -3.29 -1.27
C ILE A 119 -6.52 -4.19 -1.38
N TYR A 120 -5.34 -3.63 -1.13
CA TYR A 120 -4.08 -4.36 -1.18
C TYR A 120 -3.90 -5.38 -0.04
N ASP A 121 -4.76 -5.33 1.00
CA ASP A 121 -4.73 -6.35 2.07
C ASP A 121 -5.03 -7.76 1.55
N ILE A 122 -5.80 -7.85 0.46
CA ILE A 122 -6.12 -9.10 -0.23
C ILE A 122 -5.19 -9.34 -1.42
N GLU A 123 -4.90 -8.31 -2.21
CA GLU A 123 -4.00 -8.46 -3.37
C GLU A 123 -2.58 -8.90 -2.97
N ALA A 124 -2.11 -8.50 -1.79
CA ALA A 124 -0.82 -8.91 -1.27
C ALA A 124 -0.67 -10.44 -1.15
N TRP A 125 -1.77 -11.22 -1.18
CA TRP A 125 -1.70 -12.68 -1.19
C TRP A 125 -1.21 -13.23 -2.52
N THR A 126 -1.40 -12.51 -3.62
CA THR A 126 -1.05 -12.97 -4.97
C THR A 126 0.15 -12.23 -5.55
N ASP A 127 0.49 -11.06 -4.99
CA ASP A 127 1.74 -10.33 -5.24
C ASP A 127 2.93 -10.98 -4.50
N ALA A 128 3.21 -12.25 -4.82
CA ALA A 128 4.23 -13.08 -4.19
C ALA A 128 5.16 -13.77 -5.23
N LEU A 129 5.20 -13.23 -6.44
CA LEU A 129 6.03 -13.74 -7.52
C LEU A 129 7.47 -13.22 -7.40
N PRO A 130 8.44 -13.82 -8.12
CA PRO A 130 9.84 -13.41 -8.02
C PRO A 130 10.15 -11.94 -8.40
N GLU A 131 9.37 -11.33 -9.30
CA GLU A 131 9.59 -9.95 -9.75
C GLU A 131 8.32 -9.28 -10.33
N PHE A 132 7.62 -9.94 -11.25
CA PHE A 132 6.35 -9.45 -11.82
C PHE A 132 5.17 -9.67 -10.87
N GLY A 133 3.96 -9.28 -11.26
CA GLY A 133 2.75 -9.46 -10.45
C GLY A 133 2.36 -8.20 -9.69
N GLY A 134 1.19 -8.25 -9.05
CA GLY A 134 0.60 -7.10 -8.38
C GLY A 134 0.27 -5.94 -9.33
N ASP A 135 0.09 -6.23 -10.63
CA ASP A 135 0.04 -5.26 -11.73
C ASP A 135 -1.20 -5.40 -12.62
N THR A 136 -2.18 -6.22 -12.23
CA THR A 136 -3.42 -6.43 -12.98
C THR A 136 -4.38 -5.25 -12.84
N TYR A 137 -4.85 -4.98 -11.62
CA TYR A 137 -5.69 -3.83 -11.27
C TYR A 137 -5.03 -2.96 -10.19
N THR A 138 -4.09 -3.51 -9.44
CA THR A 138 -3.31 -2.75 -8.46
C THR A 138 -2.33 -1.81 -9.13
N GLN A 139 -2.50 -0.52 -8.83
CA GLN A 139 -1.66 0.54 -9.36
C GLN A 139 -1.27 1.50 -8.24
N THR A 140 -0.05 2.02 -8.29
CA THR A 140 0.41 3.02 -7.33
C THR A 140 -0.28 4.34 -7.63
N ASP A 141 -0.76 4.99 -6.57
CA ASP A 141 -1.41 6.31 -6.62
C ASP A 141 -2.73 6.32 -7.39
N VAL A 142 -3.40 5.16 -7.51
CA VAL A 142 -4.74 5.02 -8.09
C VAL A 142 -5.71 4.60 -6.97
N TYR A 143 -6.46 5.58 -6.46
CA TYR A 143 -7.37 5.42 -5.31
C TYR A 143 -6.71 4.62 -4.17
N MET A 144 -7.38 3.56 -3.66
CA MET A 144 -6.88 2.66 -2.62
C MET A 144 -6.43 1.29 -3.15
N LEU A 145 -6.07 1.18 -4.44
CA LEU A 145 -5.73 -0.12 -5.07
C LEU A 145 -4.31 -0.63 -4.73
N GLY A 146 -3.42 0.27 -4.32
CA GLY A 146 -2.03 -0.01 -3.99
C GLY A 146 -1.50 1.03 -3.01
N ARG A 147 -0.22 1.42 -3.11
CA ARG A 147 0.32 2.53 -2.31
C ARG A 147 -0.33 3.84 -2.75
N THR A 148 -0.73 4.68 -1.79
CA THR A 148 -1.38 5.95 -2.07
C THR A 148 -1.09 7.02 -1.01
N ASN A 149 -1.41 8.27 -1.29
CA ASN A 149 -1.18 9.41 -0.40
C ASN A 149 -2.38 9.68 0.53
N GLY A 150 -2.10 10.14 1.75
CA GLY A 150 -3.09 10.75 2.62
C GLY A 150 -4.17 9.79 3.14
N VAL A 151 -3.79 8.55 3.46
CA VAL A 151 -4.72 7.57 4.03
C VAL A 151 -4.66 7.56 5.54
N ALA A 152 -5.82 7.63 6.18
CA ALA A 152 -6.05 7.37 7.59
C ALA A 152 -6.59 5.94 7.73
N THR A 153 -5.83 5.04 8.34
CA THR A 153 -6.15 3.61 8.38
C THR A 153 -6.29 3.15 9.81
N TYR A 154 -7.46 2.62 10.17
CA TYR A 154 -7.68 1.86 11.38
C TYR A 154 -7.62 0.36 11.07
N ARG A 155 -6.90 -0.41 11.87
CA ARG A 155 -6.78 -1.87 11.74
C ARG A 155 -7.01 -2.54 13.08
N ASN A 156 -7.65 -3.70 13.07
CA ASN A 156 -7.81 -4.52 14.26
C ASN A 156 -7.60 -5.99 13.90
N THR A 157 -6.86 -6.68 14.76
CA THR A 157 -6.61 -8.12 14.67
C THR A 157 -7.42 -8.84 15.75
N ASP A 158 -7.88 -10.04 15.43
CA ASP A 158 -8.66 -10.91 16.32
C ASP A 158 -9.98 -10.29 16.84
N PHE A 159 -10.54 -9.35 16.07
CA PHE A 159 -11.79 -8.63 16.35
C PHE A 159 -11.91 -8.22 17.83
N PHE A 160 -10.97 -7.41 18.31
CA PHE A 160 -10.88 -6.92 19.69
C PHE A 160 -10.64 -8.04 20.72
N GLY A 161 -10.02 -9.14 20.29
CA GLY A 161 -9.83 -10.36 21.10
C GLY A 161 -11.09 -11.23 21.22
N LEU A 162 -12.16 -10.93 20.50
CA LEU A 162 -13.42 -11.67 20.57
C LEU A 162 -13.47 -12.85 19.60
N VAL A 163 -12.79 -12.75 18.46
CA VAL A 163 -12.78 -13.78 17.41
C VAL A 163 -11.36 -13.92 16.88
N GLU A 164 -10.63 -14.91 17.40
CA GLU A 164 -9.29 -15.26 16.92
C GLU A 164 -9.30 -15.52 15.41
N GLY A 165 -8.32 -14.95 14.70
CA GLY A 165 -8.15 -15.06 13.26
C GLY A 165 -9.00 -14.07 12.44
N LEU A 166 -10.00 -13.39 13.04
CA LEU A 166 -10.80 -12.39 12.33
C LEU A 166 -10.15 -11.01 12.40
N ASN A 167 -9.67 -10.54 11.25
CA ASN A 167 -9.03 -9.24 11.10
C ASN A 167 -9.92 -8.30 10.28
N PHE A 168 -9.85 -7.00 10.55
CA PHE A 168 -10.49 -6.00 9.70
C PHE A 168 -9.73 -4.67 9.67
N ALA A 169 -9.97 -3.89 8.62
CA ALA A 169 -9.51 -2.53 8.49
C ALA A 169 -10.62 -1.60 8.00
N LEU A 170 -10.55 -0.34 8.42
CA LEU A 170 -11.31 0.78 7.90
C LEU A 170 -10.31 1.85 7.46
N GLN A 171 -10.53 2.44 6.29
CA GLN A 171 -9.63 3.44 5.74
C GLN A 171 -10.41 4.59 5.15
N TYR A 172 -9.88 5.80 5.34
CA TYR A 172 -10.29 7.00 4.65
C TYR A 172 -9.11 7.55 3.85
N GLN A 173 -9.37 7.98 2.63
CA GLN A 173 -8.42 8.66 1.76
C GLN A 173 -8.95 10.06 1.46
N GLY A 174 -8.15 11.09 1.77
CA GLY A 174 -8.50 12.47 1.40
C GLY A 174 -8.27 12.77 -0.08
N ASN A 175 -8.96 13.79 -0.60
CA ASN A 175 -8.81 14.29 -1.97
C ASN A 175 -7.34 14.67 -2.30
N ASN A 176 -6.84 14.14 -3.43
CA ASN A 176 -5.54 14.47 -4.02
C ASN A 176 -5.73 14.84 -5.50
N GLU A 177 -5.81 16.14 -5.77
CA GLU A 177 -5.86 16.74 -7.12
C GLU A 177 -4.87 17.91 -7.24
N ASP A 178 -4.71 18.41 -8.46
CA ASP A 178 -3.82 19.54 -8.74
C ASP A 178 -4.22 20.84 -8.00
N PRO A 179 -3.23 21.67 -7.61
CA PRO A 179 -3.50 22.94 -6.96
C PRO A 179 -4.32 23.86 -7.88
N GLY A 180 -5.44 24.36 -7.36
CA GLY A 180 -6.36 25.25 -8.08
C GLY A 180 -7.60 24.57 -8.68
N ALA A 181 -7.75 23.24 -8.52
CA ALA A 181 -8.94 22.50 -8.95
C ALA A 181 -10.13 22.59 -7.97
N GLY A 182 -9.92 23.01 -6.72
CA GLY A 182 -11.01 23.32 -5.79
C GLY A 182 -10.70 22.93 -4.34
N GLU A 183 -10.23 21.71 -4.10
CA GLU A 183 -10.09 21.13 -2.75
C GLU A 183 -8.83 20.25 -2.57
N GLY A 184 -7.93 20.21 -3.56
CA GLY A 184 -6.74 19.35 -3.57
C GLY A 184 -5.55 19.79 -2.73
N THR A 185 -4.81 18.79 -2.23
CA THR A 185 -3.56 18.97 -1.46
C THR A 185 -2.29 18.95 -2.31
N ALA A 186 -2.38 18.79 -3.64
CA ALA A 186 -1.25 18.70 -4.58
C ALA A 186 -0.20 17.62 -4.21
N ASN A 187 -0.60 16.61 -3.44
CA ASN A 187 0.30 15.51 -3.06
C ASN A 187 0.71 14.75 -4.34
N GLY A 188 2.00 14.73 -4.67
CA GLY A 188 2.53 13.91 -5.77
C GLY A 188 2.49 14.55 -7.16
N SER A 189 2.68 15.87 -7.26
CA SER A 189 2.99 16.52 -8.54
C SER A 189 4.22 15.88 -9.20
N ASP A 190 4.14 15.66 -10.51
CA ASP A 190 5.26 15.17 -11.31
C ASP A 190 6.34 16.27 -11.34
N ALA A 191 7.59 15.91 -11.04
CA ALA A 191 8.69 16.87 -10.94
C ALA A 191 8.94 17.63 -12.25
N ASP A 192 8.63 17.01 -13.39
CA ASP A 192 8.83 17.61 -14.72
C ASP A 192 7.64 18.48 -15.18
N SER A 193 6.41 18.16 -14.75
CA SER A 193 5.21 18.90 -15.18
C SER A 193 4.65 19.86 -14.14
N GLY A 194 5.06 19.73 -12.87
CA GLY A 194 4.45 20.43 -11.74
C GLY A 194 3.02 20.00 -11.43
N THR A 195 2.49 19.00 -12.14
CA THR A 195 1.09 18.53 -12.07
C THR A 195 1.02 17.03 -11.80
N ARG A 196 0.00 16.58 -11.08
CA ARG A 196 -0.33 15.17 -10.88
C ARG A 196 -1.03 14.66 -12.13
N LYS A 197 -0.65 13.47 -12.59
CA LYS A 197 -1.34 12.84 -13.73
C LYS A 197 -2.81 12.61 -13.37
N LEU A 198 -3.73 12.93 -14.29
CA LEU A 198 -5.18 12.76 -14.11
C LEU A 198 -5.57 11.36 -13.59
N ALA A 199 -4.94 10.31 -14.13
CA ALA A 199 -5.18 8.92 -13.72
C ALA A 199 -4.75 8.60 -12.27
N ARG A 200 -3.97 9.49 -11.65
CA ARG A 200 -3.53 9.36 -10.25
C ARG A 200 -4.32 10.27 -9.31
N GLU A 201 -5.15 11.18 -9.83
CA GLU A 201 -6.02 11.97 -8.96
C GLU A 201 -7.06 11.07 -8.26
N ASN A 202 -7.54 11.52 -7.11
CA ASN A 202 -8.64 10.89 -6.39
C ASN A 202 -9.40 11.95 -5.60
N GLY A 203 -10.73 11.85 -5.53
CA GLY A 203 -11.52 12.59 -4.55
C GLY A 203 -11.43 11.94 -3.16
N ASP A 204 -12.28 12.38 -2.24
CA ASP A 204 -12.41 11.73 -0.94
C ASP A 204 -12.96 10.30 -1.12
N GLY A 205 -12.53 9.38 -0.26
CA GLY A 205 -13.01 8.00 -0.34
C GLY A 205 -12.83 7.21 0.94
N PHE A 206 -13.56 6.09 1.02
CA PHE A 206 -13.46 5.15 2.11
C PHE A 206 -13.26 3.73 1.60
N GLY A 207 -12.61 2.90 2.41
CA GLY A 207 -12.46 1.48 2.13
C GLY A 207 -12.52 0.66 3.41
N MET A 208 -12.77 -0.62 3.22
CA MET A 208 -12.72 -1.62 4.26
C MET A 208 -12.09 -2.92 3.74
N SER A 209 -11.46 -3.66 4.63
CA SER A 209 -11.00 -5.02 4.36
C SER A 209 -11.29 -5.92 5.55
N THR A 210 -11.40 -7.21 5.29
CA THR A 210 -11.47 -8.23 6.34
C THR A 210 -10.81 -9.52 5.86
N SER A 211 -10.19 -10.23 6.78
CA SER A 211 -9.69 -11.59 6.55
C SER A 211 -10.00 -12.48 7.74
N TYR A 212 -10.12 -13.77 7.46
CA TYR A 212 -10.23 -14.81 8.47
C TYR A 212 -9.17 -15.87 8.23
N ASP A 213 -8.27 -16.04 9.20
CA ASP A 213 -7.21 -17.03 9.19
C ASP A 213 -7.65 -18.28 9.95
N PHE A 214 -7.71 -19.41 9.26
CA PHE A 214 -8.01 -20.72 9.85
C PHE A 214 -6.74 -21.38 10.39
N ASP A 215 -6.89 -22.20 11.43
CA ASP A 215 -5.80 -22.89 12.13
C ASP A 215 -5.05 -23.96 11.30
N PHE A 216 -5.57 -24.31 10.12
CA PHE A 216 -4.98 -25.27 9.19
C PHE A 216 -4.27 -24.62 7.99
N GLY A 217 -4.01 -23.30 8.05
CA GLY A 217 -3.22 -22.56 7.06
C GLY A 217 -4.02 -22.00 5.88
N LEU A 218 -5.35 -22.16 5.88
CA LEU A 218 -6.24 -21.49 4.94
C LEU A 218 -6.58 -20.07 5.45
N SER A 219 -6.65 -19.11 4.56
CA SER A 219 -7.17 -17.76 4.81
C SER A 219 -8.20 -17.40 3.75
N LEU A 220 -9.29 -16.74 4.18
CA LEU A 220 -10.28 -16.13 3.29
C LEU A 220 -10.34 -14.64 3.57
N GLY A 221 -10.52 -13.82 2.54
CA GLY A 221 -10.58 -12.38 2.73
C GLY A 221 -11.30 -11.64 1.63
N ALA A 222 -11.73 -10.42 1.95
CA ALA A 222 -12.40 -9.52 1.04
C ALA A 222 -12.06 -8.07 1.37
N ALA A 223 -12.08 -7.21 0.36
CA ALA A 223 -11.96 -5.76 0.54
C ALA A 223 -12.86 -5.01 -0.44
N TYR A 224 -13.27 -3.81 -0.04
CA TYR A 224 -14.09 -2.89 -0.82
C TYR A 224 -13.59 -1.45 -0.63
N SER A 225 -13.66 -0.64 -1.67
CA SER A 225 -13.40 0.79 -1.59
C SER A 225 -14.30 1.56 -2.55
N SER A 226 -14.72 2.75 -2.14
CA SER A 226 -15.42 3.73 -2.95
C SER A 226 -14.79 5.11 -2.74
N SER A 227 -14.47 5.78 -3.83
CA SER A 227 -13.93 7.13 -3.85
C SER A 227 -14.69 7.99 -4.85
N ASP A 228 -14.84 9.27 -4.55
CA ASP A 228 -15.26 10.24 -5.55
C ASP A 228 -14.17 10.38 -6.63
N ARG A 229 -14.59 10.56 -7.87
CA ARG A 229 -13.70 10.99 -8.97
C ARG A 229 -13.58 12.50 -8.91
N THR A 230 -12.39 13.02 -9.21
CA THR A 230 -12.19 14.48 -9.21
C THR A 230 -12.97 15.14 -10.33
N ASP A 231 -13.24 16.44 -10.22
CA ASP A 231 -13.93 17.20 -11.26
C ASP A 231 -13.21 17.09 -12.62
N ASN A 232 -11.86 17.05 -12.61
CA ASN A 232 -11.06 16.86 -13.82
C ASN A 232 -11.30 15.47 -14.44
N GLN A 233 -11.39 14.42 -13.62
CA GLN A 233 -11.64 13.05 -14.08
C GLN A 233 -13.05 12.94 -14.66
N VAL A 234 -14.05 13.48 -13.96
CA VAL A 234 -15.45 13.52 -14.42
C VAL A 234 -15.56 14.32 -15.73
N ALA A 235 -14.93 15.49 -15.81
CA ALA A 235 -14.93 16.33 -17.00
C ALA A 235 -14.30 15.64 -18.21
N SER A 236 -13.18 14.93 -18.01
CA SER A 236 -12.50 14.19 -19.07
C SER A 236 -13.27 12.93 -19.50
N GLY A 237 -14.01 12.31 -18.58
CA GLY A 237 -14.91 11.20 -18.86
C GLY A 237 -16.24 11.60 -19.53
N ARG A 238 -16.51 12.89 -19.73
CA ARG A 238 -17.75 13.34 -20.39
C ARG A 238 -17.84 12.80 -21.81
N GLY A 239 -18.96 12.14 -22.10
CA GLY A 239 -19.22 11.55 -23.40
C GLY A 239 -18.62 10.15 -23.59
N ASP A 240 -18.18 9.51 -22.51
CA ASP A 240 -18.00 8.06 -22.47
C ASP A 240 -19.26 7.36 -23.03
N GLY A 241 -19.09 6.56 -24.09
CA GLY A 241 -20.20 5.94 -24.86
C GLY A 241 -20.61 6.64 -26.17
N HIS A 242 -20.05 7.81 -26.54
CA HIS A 242 -20.31 8.40 -27.86
C HIS A 242 -19.47 7.77 -28.98
N HIS A 243 -20.12 7.00 -29.86
CA HIS A 243 -19.48 6.30 -31.00
C HIS A 243 -18.71 7.19 -32.02
N TYR A 244 -18.85 8.52 -31.96
CA TYR A 244 -18.29 9.44 -32.96
C TYR A 244 -16.94 10.07 -32.57
N TYR A 245 -16.59 10.08 -31.29
CA TYR A 245 -15.31 10.60 -30.78
C TYR A 245 -14.74 9.57 -29.82
N GLY A 246 -13.53 9.07 -30.07
CA GLY A 246 -12.89 8.12 -29.18
C GLY A 246 -12.58 8.79 -27.82
N ASN A 247 -13.42 8.56 -26.82
CA ASN A 247 -13.09 8.92 -25.44
C ASN A 247 -12.21 7.81 -24.84
N SER A 248 -11.07 8.20 -24.25
CA SER A 248 -10.15 7.28 -23.57
C SER A 248 -10.31 7.29 -22.05
N TYR A 249 -11.26 8.06 -21.51
CA TYR A 249 -11.52 8.21 -20.08
C TYR A 249 -12.91 7.69 -19.71
N ALA A 250 -12.96 6.92 -18.62
CA ALA A 250 -14.21 6.46 -18.04
C ALA A 250 -15.03 7.62 -17.46
N GLY A 251 -16.34 7.62 -17.74
CA GLY A 251 -17.31 8.50 -17.10
C GLY A 251 -17.66 8.07 -15.68
N GLY A 252 -18.67 8.73 -15.10
CA GLY A 252 -19.12 8.48 -13.73
C GLY A 252 -18.52 9.43 -12.70
N GLU A 253 -19.12 9.48 -11.51
CA GLU A 253 -18.75 10.37 -10.40
C GLU A 253 -17.95 9.64 -9.31
N THR A 254 -17.98 8.31 -9.31
CA THR A 254 -17.32 7.47 -8.29
C THR A 254 -16.42 6.44 -8.96
N ALA A 255 -15.36 6.04 -8.25
CA ALA A 255 -14.54 4.88 -8.58
C ALA A 255 -14.71 3.85 -7.46
N GLU A 256 -15.11 2.64 -7.83
CA GLU A 256 -15.35 1.54 -6.89
C GLU A 256 -14.41 0.38 -7.20
N ALA A 257 -13.99 -0.31 -6.15
CA ALA A 257 -13.26 -1.57 -6.29
C ALA A 257 -13.68 -2.54 -5.20
N TRP A 258 -13.79 -3.81 -5.57
CA TRP A 258 -13.91 -4.89 -4.61
C TRP A 258 -13.05 -6.08 -5.02
N THR A 259 -12.57 -6.82 -4.03
CA THR A 259 -11.75 -8.01 -4.23
C THR A 259 -12.10 -9.06 -3.19
N VAL A 260 -12.01 -10.32 -3.60
CA VAL A 260 -12.08 -11.50 -2.73
C VAL A 260 -10.86 -12.36 -2.98
N GLY A 261 -10.34 -12.98 -1.92
CA GLY A 261 -9.14 -13.79 -1.99
C GLY A 261 -9.24 -15.04 -1.14
N VAL A 262 -8.47 -16.04 -1.56
CA VAL A 262 -8.20 -17.27 -0.82
C VAL A 262 -6.71 -17.53 -0.85
N LYS A 263 -6.15 -17.90 0.29
CA LYS A 263 -4.75 -18.30 0.42
C LYS A 263 -4.64 -19.58 1.23
N TYR A 264 -3.71 -20.44 0.86
CA TYR A 264 -3.24 -21.57 1.64
C TYR A 264 -1.73 -21.43 1.81
N ASP A 265 -1.28 -21.35 3.05
CA ASP A 265 0.13 -21.15 3.42
C ASP A 265 0.49 -22.09 4.58
N ALA A 266 0.82 -23.33 4.22
CA ALA A 266 1.21 -24.35 5.20
C ALA A 266 2.05 -25.46 4.55
N TYR A 267 2.85 -26.14 5.36
CA TYR A 267 3.67 -27.29 4.93
C TYR A 267 4.61 -26.98 3.75
N ASN A 268 5.21 -25.77 3.75
CA ASN A 268 6.07 -25.24 2.67
C ASN A 268 5.36 -25.10 1.31
N VAL A 269 4.03 -25.00 1.32
CA VAL A 269 3.21 -24.76 0.13
C VAL A 269 2.51 -23.42 0.28
N TYR A 270 2.68 -22.57 -0.73
CA TYR A 270 1.98 -21.30 -0.86
C TYR A 270 1.10 -21.35 -2.11
N LEU A 271 -0.21 -21.26 -1.93
CA LEU A 271 -1.20 -21.18 -3.00
C LEU A 271 -2.12 -20.00 -2.71
N ALA A 272 -2.29 -19.09 -3.66
CA ALA A 272 -3.21 -17.98 -3.51
C ALA A 272 -3.97 -17.72 -4.81
N ALA A 273 -5.22 -17.31 -4.68
CA ALA A 273 -6.06 -16.87 -5.78
C ALA A 273 -6.91 -15.69 -5.32
N MET A 274 -7.18 -14.79 -6.25
CA MET A 274 -7.97 -13.58 -6.04
C MET A 274 -8.93 -13.38 -7.20
N TYR A 275 -9.98 -12.61 -6.96
CA TYR A 275 -10.82 -12.05 -8.00
C TYR A 275 -11.15 -10.63 -7.59
N ALA A 276 -10.99 -9.69 -8.51
CA ALA A 276 -11.31 -8.29 -8.28
C ALA A 276 -12.12 -7.71 -9.43
N GLU A 277 -12.92 -6.72 -9.10
CA GLU A 277 -13.65 -5.92 -10.07
C GLU A 277 -13.53 -4.44 -9.70
N THR A 278 -13.26 -3.61 -10.72
CA THR A 278 -13.12 -2.16 -10.61
C THR A 278 -14.13 -1.49 -11.52
N ARG A 279 -14.75 -0.40 -11.07
CA ARG A 279 -15.77 0.36 -11.81
C ARG A 279 -15.47 1.86 -11.76
#